data_AF-A0A955P6B6-F1
#
_entry.id   AF-A0A955P6B6-F1
#
_cell.length_a   1.000
_cell.length_b   1.000
_cell.length_c   1.000
_cell.angle_alpha   90.00
_cell.angle_beta   90.00
_cell.angle_gamma   90.00
#
_symmetry.space_group_name_H-M   'P 1'
#
loop_
_entity.id
_entity.type
_entity.pdbx_description
1 polymer ?
#
loop_
_entity_poly.entity_id
_entity_poly.type
_entity_poly.pdbx_seq_one_letter_code
_entity_poly.pdbx_strand_id
1 'polypeptide(L)'
;RAYAINNQGQVVGSVFHPIDSVFGITQVAYRKILSKDHKTYHDNEYAVLWEDGKLHYLNELISRDSGWDLICAEDINDAGQIVGWGLYRGEERGFVMTPVGKAEKVEEP
;
A
#
# COMPACT_ATOMS: atom_id res chain seq x y z
N ARG A 1 6.83 -8.47 -2.47
CA ARG A 1 7.79 -8.24 -3.56
C ARG A 1 8.34 -6.83 -3.41
N ALA A 2 9.67 -6.67 -3.47
CA ALA A 2 10.30 -5.35 -3.58
C ALA A 2 10.39 -4.97 -5.06
N TYR A 3 10.14 -3.69 -5.38
CA TYR A 3 10.10 -3.20 -6.76
C TYR A 3 11.16 -2.13 -7.02
N ALA A 4 11.39 -1.21 -6.08
CA ALA A 4 12.36 -0.14 -6.23
C ALA A 4 13.04 0.23 -4.90
N ILE A 5 14.18 0.91 -5.01
CA ILE A 5 14.97 1.41 -3.89
C ILE A 5 15.59 2.78 -4.27
N ASN A 6 15.61 3.73 -3.34
CA ASN A 6 16.28 5.03 -3.54
C ASN A 6 17.63 5.12 -2.81
N ASN A 7 18.36 6.23 -2.98
CA ASN A 7 19.69 6.44 -2.39
C ASN A 7 19.68 6.60 -0.86
N GLN A 8 18.50 6.70 -0.24
CA GLN A 8 18.33 6.71 1.23
C GLN A 8 18.15 5.29 1.80
N GLY A 9 18.13 4.26 0.94
CA GLY A 9 17.91 2.87 1.35
C GLY A 9 16.44 2.53 1.60
N GLN A 10 15.51 3.42 1.25
CA GLN A 10 14.08 3.16 1.30
C GLN A 10 13.69 2.23 0.15
N VAL A 11 13.03 1.12 0.47
CA VAL A 11 12.57 0.13 -0.51
C VAL A 11 11.05 0.19 -0.59
N VAL A 12 10.48 0.21 -1.78
CA VAL A 12 9.03 0.13 -1.97
C VAL A 12 8.61 -1.18 -2.63
N GLY A 13 7.37 -1.56 -2.38
CA GLY A 13 6.78 -2.67 -3.11
C GLY A 13 5.38 -3.05 -2.67
N SER A 14 5.09 -4.34 -2.80
CA SER A 14 3.84 -4.94 -2.33
C SER A 14 4.11 -6.08 -1.36
N VAL A 15 3.23 -6.27 -0.37
CA VAL A 15 3.21 -7.50 0.45
C VAL A 15 1.90 -8.21 0.23
N PHE A 16 1.97 -9.53 0.11
CA PHE A 16 0.77 -10.35 0.12
C PHE A 16 0.35 -10.56 1.57
N HIS A 17 -0.80 -10.02 1.98
CA HIS A 17 -1.38 -10.37 3.26
C HIS A 17 -2.39 -11.52 3.03
N PRO A 18 -2.12 -12.74 3.53
CA PRO A 18 -3.13 -13.78 3.46
C PRO A 18 -4.34 -13.36 4.31
N ILE A 19 -5.47 -13.15 3.65
CA ILE A 19 -6.82 -12.91 4.21
C ILE A 19 -7.28 -13.96 5.23
N ASP A 20 -6.55 -15.07 5.37
CA ASP A 20 -6.77 -16.08 6.41
C ASP A 20 -6.77 -15.44 7.82
N SER A 21 -6.07 -14.32 8.04
CA SER A 21 -5.98 -13.66 9.36
C SER A 21 -7.09 -12.64 9.68
N VAL A 22 -7.84 -12.15 8.69
CA VAL A 22 -8.87 -11.09 8.93
C VAL A 22 -10.29 -11.65 8.95
N PHE A 23 -10.57 -12.71 8.18
CA PHE A 23 -11.94 -13.23 8.04
C PHE A 23 -12.11 -14.70 8.44
N GLY A 24 -11.05 -15.38 8.89
CA GLY A 24 -11.12 -16.78 9.36
C GLY A 24 -11.60 -17.77 8.29
N ILE A 25 -11.60 -17.38 7.02
CA ILE A 25 -11.93 -18.22 5.89
C ILE A 25 -10.67 -18.51 5.08
N THR A 26 -10.53 -19.75 4.65
CA THR A 26 -9.39 -20.15 3.83
C THR A 26 -9.43 -19.47 2.47
N GLN A 27 -8.26 -19.17 1.90
CA GLN A 27 -8.10 -18.63 0.55
C GLN A 27 -8.96 -19.35 -0.53
N VAL A 28 -9.19 -20.65 -0.39
CA VAL A 28 -10.03 -21.45 -1.31
C VAL A 28 -11.51 -21.08 -1.20
N ALA A 29 -12.01 -20.82 0.01
CA ALA A 29 -13.40 -20.42 0.24
C ALA A 29 -13.67 -19.02 -0.33
N TYR A 30 -12.72 -18.10 -0.19
CA TYR A 30 -12.83 -16.74 -0.73
C TYR A 30 -12.90 -16.71 -2.26
N ARG A 31 -12.02 -17.47 -2.94
CA ARG A 31 -12.01 -17.60 -4.41
C ARG A 31 -13.34 -18.10 -4.97
N LYS A 32 -14.10 -18.87 -4.18
CA LYS A 32 -15.40 -19.41 -4.58
C LYS A 32 -16.57 -18.43 -4.36
N ILE A 33 -16.41 -17.50 -3.42
CA ILE A 33 -17.39 -16.44 -3.14
C ILE A 33 -17.31 -15.36 -4.21
N LEU A 34 -16.09 -14.97 -4.62
CA LEU A 34 -15.88 -13.91 -5.60
C LEU A 34 -15.87 -14.38 -7.07
N SER A 35 -15.84 -15.68 -7.35
CA SER A 35 -15.80 -16.20 -8.73
C SER A 35 -17.08 -15.97 -9.55
N LYS A 36 -18.15 -15.38 -8.97
CA LYS A 36 -19.40 -15.17 -9.71
C LYS A 36 -19.46 -13.85 -10.49
N ASP A 37 -18.71 -12.83 -10.07
CA ASP A 37 -18.67 -11.53 -10.75
C ASP A 37 -17.21 -11.14 -10.95
N HIS A 38 -16.77 -11.15 -12.21
CA HIS A 38 -15.40 -10.91 -12.65
C HIS A 38 -14.95 -9.46 -12.39
N LYS A 39 -14.70 -9.07 -11.13
CA LYS A 39 -13.95 -7.84 -10.77
C LYS A 39 -12.64 -8.25 -10.12
N THR A 40 -11.61 -8.26 -10.95
CA THR A 40 -10.17 -8.20 -10.69
C THR A 40 -9.69 -8.44 -9.25
N TYR A 41 -9.05 -9.59 -9.06
CA TYR A 41 -8.40 -10.09 -7.84
C TYR A 41 -7.12 -9.31 -7.46
N HIS A 42 -7.22 -8.02 -7.14
CA HIS A 42 -6.11 -7.29 -6.50
C HIS A 42 -6.03 -7.50 -4.98
N ASP A 43 -6.97 -8.28 -4.44
CA ASP A 43 -7.41 -8.37 -3.03
C ASP A 43 -6.43 -8.85 -1.96
N ASN A 44 -5.12 -8.94 -2.22
CA ASN A 44 -4.20 -9.33 -1.16
C ASN A 44 -2.87 -8.59 -1.20
N GLU A 45 -2.66 -7.67 -2.14
CA GLU A 45 -1.43 -6.91 -2.19
C GLU A 45 -1.61 -5.55 -1.50
N TYR A 46 -0.69 -5.22 -0.61
CA TYR A 46 -0.66 -3.93 0.08
C TYR A 46 0.60 -3.19 -0.33
N ALA A 47 0.44 -1.93 -0.75
CA ALA A 47 1.57 -1.06 -1.04
C ALA A 47 2.33 -0.75 0.26
N VAL A 48 3.65 -0.91 0.22
CA VAL A 48 4.49 -0.79 1.41
C VAL A 48 5.79 -0.06 1.13
N LEU A 49 6.35 0.48 2.21
CA LEU A 49 7.66 1.09 2.31
C LEU A 49 8.45 0.36 3.40
N TRP A 50 9.67 -0.06 3.10
CA TRP A 50 10.66 -0.47 4.08
C TRP A 50 11.69 0.63 4.27
N GLU A 51 11.86 1.07 5.51
CA GLU A 51 12.83 2.09 5.91
C GLU A 51 13.40 1.73 7.29
N ASP A 52 14.72 1.84 7.47
CA ASP A 52 15.40 1.56 8.75
C ASP A 52 15.02 0.20 9.39
N GLY A 53 14.84 -0.83 8.56
CA GLY A 53 14.46 -2.18 8.98
C GLY A 53 13.00 -2.33 9.44
N LYS A 54 12.16 -1.31 9.23
CA LYS A 54 10.73 -1.32 9.56
C LYS A 54 9.88 -1.36 8.31
N LEU A 55 8.82 -2.16 8.34
CA LEU A 55 7.78 -2.20 7.32
C LEU A 55 6.70 -1.18 7.66
N HIS A 56 6.37 -0.34 6.70
CA HIS A 56 5.27 0.62 6.76
C HIS A 56 4.25 0.30 5.66
N TYR A 57 2.98 0.16 6.03
CA TYR A 57 1.89 0.08 5.06
C TYR A 57 1.55 1.49 4.58
N LEU A 58 1.59 1.74 3.27
CA LEU A 58 1.35 3.09 2.75
C LEU A 58 -0.08 3.58 3.02
N ASN A 59 -1.04 2.67 3.11
CA ASN A 59 -2.42 2.97 3.50
C ASN A 59 -2.54 3.50 4.95
N GLU A 60 -1.58 3.21 5.83
CA GLU A 60 -1.54 3.76 7.19
C GLU A 60 -0.94 5.16 7.25
N LEU A 61 -0.29 5.60 6.17
CA LEU A 61 0.40 6.89 6.07
C LEU A 61 -0.43 7.96 5.32
N ILE A 62 -1.60 7.59 4.81
CA ILE A 62 -2.55 8.50 4.16
C ILE A 62 -3.80 8.68 5.04
N SER A 63 -4.57 9.73 4.77
CA SER A 63 -5.83 9.93 5.49
C SER A 63 -6.83 8.81 5.18
N ARG A 64 -7.56 8.35 6.21
CA ARG A 64 -8.59 7.31 6.08
C ARG A 64 -9.75 7.72 5.16
N ASP A 65 -9.98 9.01 4.96
CA ASP A 65 -11.00 9.57 4.07
C ASP A 65 -10.46 9.94 2.68
N SER A 66 -9.20 9.59 2.37
CA SER A 66 -8.58 9.88 1.07
C SER A 66 -9.33 9.25 -0.12
N GLY A 67 -10.08 8.18 0.13
CA GLY A 67 -10.74 7.37 -0.89
C GLY A 67 -9.79 6.49 -1.69
N TRP A 68 -8.55 6.36 -1.25
CA TRP A 68 -7.53 5.50 -1.86
C TRP A 68 -7.35 4.21 -1.08
N ASP A 69 -7.30 3.09 -1.80
CA ASP A 69 -6.74 1.83 -1.35
C ASP A 69 -5.49 1.54 -2.20
N LEU A 70 -4.31 1.79 -1.66
CA LEU A 70 -3.02 1.61 -2.34
C LEU A 70 -2.62 0.12 -2.34
N ILE A 71 -2.42 -0.44 -3.53
CA ILE A 71 -2.23 -1.89 -3.70
C ILE A 71 -0.78 -2.24 -4.00
N CYS A 72 -0.14 -1.48 -4.88
CA CYS A 72 1.26 -1.69 -5.25
C CYS A 72 2.00 -0.36 -5.32
N ALA A 73 3.19 -0.31 -4.73
CA ALA A 73 4.16 0.75 -4.97
C ALA A 73 5.23 0.24 -5.94
N GLU A 74 5.35 0.89 -7.09
CA GLU A 74 6.18 0.40 -8.20
C GLU A 74 7.54 1.09 -8.25
N ASP A 75 7.62 2.37 -7.87
CA ASP A 75 8.87 3.11 -7.89
C ASP A 75 8.94 4.18 -6.78
N ILE A 76 10.17 4.56 -6.41
CA ILE A 76 10.48 5.59 -5.42
C ILE A 76 11.69 6.42 -5.86
N ASN A 77 11.58 7.75 -5.75
CA ASN A 77 12.71 8.64 -6.02
C ASN A 77 13.44 9.08 -4.74
N ASP A 78 14.56 9.80 -4.90
CA ASP A 78 15.37 10.31 -3.79
C ASP A 78 14.68 11.40 -2.95
N ALA A 79 13.56 11.97 -3.43
CA ALA A 79 12.72 12.87 -2.64
C ALA A 79 11.68 12.11 -1.79
N GLY A 80 11.69 10.78 -1.82
CA GLY A 80 10.72 9.92 -1.13
C GLY A 80 9.35 9.91 -1.78
N GLN A 81 9.20 10.41 -3.01
CA GLN A 81 7.95 10.29 -3.74
C GLN A 81 7.80 8.88 -4.28
N ILE A 82 6.61 8.31 -4.07
CA ILE A 82 6.30 6.94 -4.44
C ILE A 82 5.22 6.95 -5.52
N VAL A 83 5.41 6.17 -6.58
CA VAL A 83 4.39 5.95 -7.61
C VAL A 83 3.94 4.50 -7.60
N GLY A 84 2.72 4.28 -8.07
CA GLY A 84 2.15 2.94 -8.16
C GLY A 84 0.69 2.98 -8.56
N TRP A 85 -0.05 1.95 -8.20
CA TRP A 85 -1.48 1.85 -8.49
C TRP A 85 -2.28 1.30 -7.32
N GLY A 86 -3.56 1.66 -7.32
CA GLY A 86 -4.53 1.31 -6.30
C GLY A 86 -5.95 1.57 -6.78
N LEU A 87 -6.91 1.48 -5.86
CA LEU A 87 -8.30 1.85 -6.13
C LEU A 87 -8.55 3.24 -5.58
N TYR A 88 -9.00 4.16 -6.45
CA TYR A 88 -9.58 5.42 -6.01
C TYR A 88 -11.10 5.30 -6.10
N ARG A 89 -11.77 5.24 -4.95
CA ARG A 89 -13.23 5.06 -4.83
C ARG A 89 -13.74 3.83 -5.61
N GLY A 90 -12.98 2.74 -5.56
CA GLY A 90 -13.31 1.45 -6.21
C GLY A 90 -12.90 1.34 -7.68
N GLU A 91 -12.29 2.38 -8.25
CA GLU A 91 -11.80 2.37 -9.64
C GLU A 91 -10.27 2.33 -9.67
N GLU A 92 -9.69 1.44 -10.47
CA GLU A 92 -8.23 1.34 -10.61
C GLU A 92 -7.64 2.63 -11.18
N ARG A 93 -6.64 3.18 -10.49
CA ARG A 93 -5.94 4.41 -10.86
C ARG A 93 -4.47 4.32 -10.44
N GLY A 94 -3.62 5.00 -11.21
CA GLY A 94 -2.25 5.30 -10.80
C GLY A 94 -2.22 6.42 -9.76
N PHE A 95 -1.26 6.39 -8.84
CA PHE A 95 -1.07 7.41 -7.82
C PHE A 95 0.36 7.95 -7.80
N VAL A 96 0.52 9.16 -7.24
CA VAL A 96 1.79 9.70 -6.76
C VAL A 96 1.59 10.09 -5.31
N MET A 97 2.33 9.45 -4.40
CA MET A 97 2.34 9.76 -2.98
C MET A 97 3.55 10.65 -2.70
N THR A 98 3.29 11.84 -2.15
CA THR A 98 4.33 12.82 -1.84
C THR A 98 4.46 12.99 -0.32
N PRO A 99 5.66 12.87 0.26
CA PRO A 99 5.88 13.14 1.68
C PRO A 99 5.52 14.59 2.03
N VAL A 100 4.79 14.78 3.13
CA VAL A 100 4.39 16.12 3.63
C VAL A 100 5.42 16.74 4.60
N GLY A 101 6.63 16.16 4.68
CA GLY A 101 7.63 16.45 5.71
C GLY A 101 7.31 15.76 7.04
N LYS A 102 8.30 15.59 7.93
CA LYS A 102 8.03 15.23 9.32
C LYS A 102 7.27 16.40 9.94
N ALA A 103 6.14 16.14 10.59
CA ALA A 103 5.64 17.10 11.56
C ALA A 103 6.78 17.33 12.55
N GLU A 104 7.33 18.55 12.58
CA GLU A 104 8.15 18.94 13.71
C GLU A 104 7.29 18.65 14.94
N LYS A 105 7.83 17.87 15.88
CA LYS A 105 7.25 17.80 17.20
C LYS A 105 7.09 19.25 17.63
N VAL A 106 5.87 19.75 17.65
CA VAL A 106 5.59 20.99 18.38
C VAL A 106 5.86 20.57 19.82
N GLU A 107 7.06 20.87 20.31
CA GLU A 107 7.35 20.77 21.74
C GLU A 107 6.35 21.74 22.39
N GLU A 108 5.34 21.18 23.06
CA GLU A 108 4.43 21.98 23.87
C GLU A 108 5.29 22.72 24.92
N PRO A 109 5.09 24.04 25.10
CA PRO A 109 5.86 24.84 26.04
C PRO A 109 5.65 24.44 27.51
#